data_AF-A0A010RYT0-F1
#
_entry.id   AF-A0A010RYT0-F1
#
_cell.length_a   1.000
_cell.length_b   1.000
_cell.length_c   1.000
_cell.angle_alpha   90.00
_cell.angle_beta   90.00
_cell.angle_gamma   90.00
#
_symmetry.space_group_name_H-M   'P 1'
#
loop_
_entity.id
_entity.type
_entity.pdbx_description
1 polymer ?
#
loop_
_entity_poly.entity_id
_entity_poly.type
_entity_poly.pdbx_seq_one_letter_code
_entity_poly.pdbx_strand_id
1 'polypeptide(L)'
;MQQGGHPTRNLVIPPATPHLLVIQQGSYSNFDYESLNKAVARAVVKVFDMRSVPSGGYTYASQGWFLGWGLRNEVALAADGNNAIWGVENSGDDFARTVNGQSYDIHNDNPAEELNFLGDPSQPNDQWYGYPTCFSVWEPSVIKDKTFKVGQQFVVAPNSTFNDDTCTQRSVAPRLSIQAHSAPIGAVFDSAFQNLYVTLHGSWNRSPATGFKVSVVPFTQLAYGGYEPVAATDSKTGYTDVFWSTNVGSCTGSTCFRPSGIVFDKGFSRLFVASDNTVEGELFMLIKT
;
A
#
# COMPACT_ATOMS: atom_id res chain seq x y z
N MET A 1 16.91 -11.85 -3.94
CA MET A 1 16.07 -10.64 -3.98
C MET A 1 16.95 -9.47 -4.35
N GLN A 2 16.46 -8.54 -5.17
CA GLN A 2 17.28 -7.41 -5.64
C GLN A 2 17.13 -6.21 -4.70
N GLN A 3 18.23 -5.53 -4.40
CA GLN A 3 18.24 -4.32 -3.57
C GLN A 3 18.09 -3.08 -4.44
N GLY A 4 17.26 -2.14 -4.03
CA GLY A 4 17.01 -0.85 -4.67
C GLY A 4 16.53 0.18 -3.64
N GLY A 5 15.84 1.23 -4.07
CA GLY A 5 15.31 2.30 -3.22
C GLY A 5 14.29 1.83 -2.17
N HIS A 6 13.71 0.63 -2.34
CA HIS A 6 12.76 0.02 -1.40
C HIS A 6 13.33 -1.29 -0.82
N PRO A 7 14.08 -1.22 0.31
CA PRO A 7 14.86 -2.36 0.80
C PRO A 7 14.08 -3.37 1.66
N THR A 8 12.86 -3.03 2.10
CA THR A 8 12.05 -3.86 3.01
C THR A 8 11.42 -5.05 2.28
N ARG A 9 11.31 -6.18 2.98
CA ARG A 9 10.60 -7.37 2.50
C ARG A 9 9.60 -7.78 3.56
N ASN A 10 8.36 -7.28 3.44
CA ASN A 10 7.35 -7.62 4.43
C ASN A 10 7.01 -9.12 4.33
N LEU A 11 6.78 -9.75 5.49
CA LEU A 11 6.48 -11.17 5.61
C LEU A 11 5.14 -11.34 6.32
N VAL A 12 4.21 -12.04 5.67
CA VAL A 12 2.93 -12.42 6.29
C VAL A 12 2.73 -13.92 6.20
N ILE A 13 2.35 -14.53 7.32
CA ILE A 13 1.87 -15.92 7.39
C ILE A 13 0.35 -15.86 7.52
N PRO A 14 -0.42 -16.21 6.48
CA PRO A 14 -1.89 -16.14 6.53
C PRO A 14 -2.44 -17.18 7.52
N PRO A 15 -3.34 -16.82 8.45
CA PRO A 15 -3.75 -17.69 9.55
C PRO A 15 -4.38 -19.04 9.13
N ALA A 16 -5.17 -19.07 8.05
CA ALA A 16 -5.84 -20.29 7.60
C ALA A 16 -4.95 -21.19 6.72
N THR A 17 -3.84 -20.64 6.20
CA THR A 17 -2.85 -21.36 5.41
C THR A 17 -1.45 -21.11 5.98
N PRO A 18 -1.15 -21.56 7.21
CA PRO A 18 0.08 -21.20 7.93
C PRO A 18 1.36 -21.79 7.32
N HIS A 19 1.21 -22.63 6.30
CA HIS A 19 2.31 -23.15 5.50
C HIS A 19 2.69 -22.22 4.34
N LEU A 20 1.90 -21.19 4.05
CA LEU A 20 2.20 -20.21 3.02
C LEU A 20 2.93 -19.02 3.65
N LEU A 21 3.97 -18.55 2.96
CA LEU A 21 4.68 -17.32 3.28
C LEU A 21 4.43 -16.31 2.16
N VAL A 22 3.77 -15.20 2.49
CA VAL A 22 3.55 -14.07 1.60
C VAL A 22 4.70 -13.08 1.79
N ILE A 23 5.34 -12.69 0.70
CA ILE A 23 6.51 -11.81 0.68
C ILE A 23 6.29 -10.68 -0.32
N GLN A 24 6.41 -9.45 0.16
CA GLN A 24 6.47 -8.29 -0.72
C GLN A 24 7.92 -7.96 -1.14
N GLN A 25 8.07 -7.46 -2.37
CA GLN A 25 9.30 -6.85 -2.87
C GLN A 25 8.95 -5.58 -3.63
N GLY A 26 9.41 -4.44 -3.11
CA GLY A 26 9.25 -3.14 -3.76
C GLY A 26 10.09 -2.98 -5.02
N SER A 27 9.87 -1.87 -5.71
CA SER A 27 10.56 -1.46 -6.93
C SER A 27 12.03 -1.08 -6.69
N TYR A 28 12.83 -1.06 -7.75
CA TYR A 28 14.23 -0.65 -7.67
C TYR A 28 14.41 0.87 -7.49
N SER A 29 13.52 1.68 -8.07
CA SER A 29 13.57 3.14 -8.08
C SER A 29 12.15 3.71 -8.00
N ASN A 30 12.02 5.04 -7.96
CA ASN A 30 10.71 5.69 -7.96
C ASN A 30 9.86 5.25 -9.17
N PHE A 31 10.41 5.34 -10.38
CA PHE A 31 9.85 4.79 -11.62
C PHE A 31 10.73 3.65 -12.15
N ASP A 32 10.36 2.42 -11.86
CA ASP A 32 11.07 1.19 -12.24
C ASP A 32 10.38 0.57 -13.46
N TYR A 33 10.65 1.11 -14.65
CA TYR A 33 10.04 0.63 -15.91
C TYR A 33 10.38 -0.82 -16.26
N GLU A 34 11.48 -1.37 -15.74
CA GLU A 34 11.80 -2.79 -15.89
C GLU A 34 10.80 -3.70 -15.17
N SER A 35 10.11 -3.21 -14.13
CA SER A 35 9.06 -3.96 -13.42
C SER A 35 7.82 -4.23 -14.27
N LEU A 36 7.67 -3.58 -15.45
CA LEU A 36 6.68 -3.97 -16.46
C LEU A 36 6.87 -5.41 -16.95
N ASN A 37 8.08 -5.96 -16.80
CA ASN A 37 8.33 -7.38 -16.96
C ASN A 37 8.21 -8.09 -15.60
N LYS A 38 7.06 -8.72 -15.34
CA LYS A 38 6.82 -9.43 -14.06
C LYS A 38 7.87 -10.50 -13.72
N ALA A 39 8.60 -11.05 -14.71
CA ALA A 39 9.68 -12.01 -14.46
C ALA A 39 10.88 -11.41 -13.70
N VAL A 40 11.02 -10.09 -13.71
CA VAL A 40 11.99 -9.36 -12.88
C VAL A 40 11.66 -9.47 -11.38
N ALA A 41 10.39 -9.71 -11.05
CA ALA A 41 9.89 -9.87 -9.69
C ALA A 41 10.28 -8.71 -8.75
N ARG A 42 10.03 -7.48 -9.21
CA ARG A 42 10.04 -6.25 -8.41
C ARG A 42 8.69 -5.56 -8.54
N ALA A 43 8.31 -4.79 -7.53
CA ALA A 43 6.98 -4.21 -7.42
C ALA A 43 5.87 -5.30 -7.44
N VAL A 44 6.05 -6.32 -6.59
CA VAL A 44 5.24 -7.54 -6.55
C VAL A 44 5.00 -8.01 -5.13
N VAL A 45 3.90 -8.75 -4.96
CA VAL A 45 3.69 -9.62 -3.79
C VAL A 45 3.69 -11.05 -4.30
N LYS A 46 4.43 -11.94 -3.63
CA LYS A 46 4.55 -13.35 -4.00
C LYS A 46 4.28 -14.27 -2.83
N VAL A 47 3.89 -15.51 -3.12
CA VAL A 47 3.63 -16.55 -2.12
C VAL A 47 4.52 -17.76 -2.36
N PHE A 48 4.99 -18.35 -1.26
CA PHE A 48 5.84 -19.53 -1.24
C PHE A 48 5.28 -20.59 -0.29
N ASP A 49 5.28 -21.85 -0.69
CA ASP A 49 4.84 -22.96 0.15
C ASP A 49 5.99 -23.51 1.01
N MET A 50 5.93 -23.26 2.31
CA MET A 50 6.98 -23.63 3.25
C MET A 50 7.05 -25.13 3.56
N ARG A 51 6.13 -25.97 3.02
CA ARG A 51 6.21 -27.44 3.14
C ARG A 51 7.21 -28.07 2.16
N SER A 52 7.60 -27.34 1.12
CA SER A 52 8.41 -27.87 0.01
C SER A 52 9.58 -26.96 -0.35
N VAL A 53 10.22 -26.38 0.68
CA VAL A 53 11.40 -25.51 0.51
C VAL A 53 12.55 -26.32 -0.11
N PRO A 54 13.06 -25.93 -1.29
CA PRO A 54 14.21 -26.59 -1.90
C PRO A 54 15.47 -26.47 -1.04
N SER A 55 16.42 -27.39 -1.20
CA SER A 55 17.77 -27.22 -0.64
C SER A 55 18.37 -25.91 -1.16
N GLY A 56 18.81 -25.03 -0.26
CA GLY A 56 19.28 -23.68 -0.60
C GLY A 56 18.19 -22.59 -0.66
N GLY A 57 16.93 -22.95 -0.41
CA GLY A 57 15.80 -22.02 -0.39
C GLY A 57 15.19 -21.75 -1.77
N TYR A 58 14.16 -20.90 -1.79
CA TYR A 58 13.50 -20.49 -3.02
C TYR A 58 14.31 -19.41 -3.77
N THR A 59 14.43 -19.58 -5.09
CA THR A 59 14.81 -18.52 -6.02
C THR A 59 13.63 -17.57 -6.19
N TYR A 60 13.65 -16.43 -5.48
CA TYR A 60 12.52 -15.50 -5.38
C TYR A 60 11.89 -15.13 -6.73
N ALA A 61 12.69 -14.81 -7.75
CA ALA A 61 12.16 -14.32 -9.02
C ALA A 61 11.39 -15.40 -9.81
N SER A 62 11.94 -16.62 -9.88
CA SER A 62 11.43 -17.70 -10.73
C SER A 62 10.55 -18.73 -10.03
N GLN A 63 10.52 -18.76 -8.70
CA GLN A 63 9.73 -19.72 -7.91
C GLN A 63 8.65 -19.01 -7.09
N GLY A 64 7.73 -19.79 -6.51
CA GLY A 64 6.50 -19.27 -5.91
C GLY A 64 5.52 -18.78 -6.98
N TRP A 65 4.38 -18.24 -6.54
CA TRP A 65 3.41 -17.60 -7.43
C TRP A 65 3.19 -16.15 -7.06
N PHE A 66 2.64 -15.36 -7.98
CA PHE A 66 2.28 -13.97 -7.73
C PHE A 66 0.97 -13.90 -6.95
N LEU A 67 0.88 -12.90 -6.08
CA LEU A 67 -0.33 -12.43 -5.44
C LEU A 67 -0.57 -10.96 -5.84
N GLY A 68 -0.30 -10.64 -7.10
CA GLY A 68 -0.30 -9.28 -7.65
C GLY A 68 1.08 -8.78 -8.07
N TRP A 69 1.08 -7.96 -9.13
CA TRP A 69 2.25 -7.26 -9.64
C TRP A 69 1.89 -5.85 -10.13
N GLY A 70 2.88 -4.99 -10.33
CA GLY A 70 2.61 -3.57 -10.54
C GLY A 70 2.17 -2.89 -9.24
N LEU A 71 2.79 -3.30 -8.14
CA LEU A 71 2.62 -2.79 -6.78
C LEU A 71 3.95 -2.16 -6.33
N ARG A 72 4.13 -0.84 -6.54
CA ARG A 72 5.38 -0.10 -6.34
C ARG A 72 6.17 -0.55 -5.11
N ASN A 73 5.55 -0.51 -3.94
CA ASN A 73 6.11 -0.85 -2.64
C ASN A 73 5.02 -1.14 -1.58
N GLU A 74 4.28 -2.22 -1.78
CA GLU A 74 3.17 -2.71 -0.91
C GLU A 74 3.61 -3.22 0.49
N VAL A 75 4.28 -2.39 1.29
CA VAL A 75 4.91 -2.83 2.54
C VAL A 75 3.88 -3.33 3.55
N ALA A 76 2.78 -2.60 3.74
CA ALA A 76 1.75 -2.99 4.69
C ALA A 76 0.90 -4.12 4.11
N LEU A 77 0.86 -5.27 4.76
CA LEU A 77 0.03 -6.41 4.35
C LEU A 77 -0.75 -6.95 5.56
N ALA A 78 -2.00 -7.35 5.37
CA ALA A 78 -2.83 -7.98 6.39
C ALA A 78 -3.75 -9.05 5.78
N ALA A 79 -4.05 -10.10 6.55
CA ALA A 79 -5.03 -11.12 6.17
C ALA A 79 -6.39 -10.82 6.81
N ASP A 80 -7.47 -10.86 6.02
CA ASP A 80 -8.84 -10.73 6.52
C ASP A 80 -9.40 -12.06 7.07
N GLY A 81 -10.68 -12.04 7.48
CA GLY A 81 -11.36 -13.20 8.05
C GLY A 81 -11.57 -14.37 7.08
N ASN A 82 -11.40 -14.15 5.77
CA ASN A 82 -11.42 -15.19 4.75
C ASN A 82 -10.00 -15.63 4.33
N ASN A 83 -8.98 -15.21 5.08
CA ASN A 83 -7.57 -15.44 4.78
C ASN A 83 -7.08 -14.71 3.51
N ALA A 84 -7.88 -13.81 2.94
CA ALA A 84 -7.47 -13.04 1.77
C ALA A 84 -6.52 -11.91 2.18
N ILE A 85 -5.51 -11.65 1.36
CA ILE A 85 -4.50 -10.63 1.63
C ILE A 85 -4.96 -9.27 1.08
N TRP A 86 -4.84 -8.29 1.96
CA TRP A 86 -4.96 -6.87 1.65
C TRP A 86 -3.58 -6.24 1.74
N GLY A 87 -3.27 -5.33 0.83
CA GLY A 87 -2.06 -4.55 0.87
C GLY A 87 -2.35 -3.05 0.94
N VAL A 88 -1.42 -2.29 1.52
CA VAL A 88 -1.44 -0.83 1.48
C VAL A 88 -0.12 -0.32 0.91
N GLU A 89 -0.24 0.42 -0.19
CA GLU A 89 0.82 0.80 -1.11
C GLU A 89 1.52 2.11 -0.70
N ASN A 90 2.84 2.19 -0.91
CA ASN A 90 3.57 3.46 -0.97
C ASN A 90 3.74 3.84 -2.44
N SER A 91 2.92 4.78 -2.91
CA SER A 91 2.87 5.23 -4.29
C SER A 91 4.02 6.17 -4.65
N GLY A 92 4.00 6.72 -5.87
CA GLY A 92 5.14 7.42 -6.47
C GLY A 92 5.45 8.82 -5.92
N ASP A 93 6.70 9.23 -6.06
CA ASP A 93 7.24 10.51 -5.61
C ASP A 93 7.42 11.51 -6.78
N ASP A 94 7.45 12.81 -6.51
CA ASP A 94 7.83 13.88 -7.45
C ASP A 94 6.95 13.94 -8.72
N PHE A 95 5.63 13.76 -8.55
CA PHE A 95 4.73 13.68 -9.68
C PHE A 95 4.49 15.01 -10.36
N ALA A 96 4.67 15.01 -11.68
CA ALA A 96 4.19 16.07 -12.55
C ALA A 96 3.33 15.48 -13.67
N ARG A 97 2.18 16.13 -13.94
CA ARG A 97 1.29 15.81 -15.07
C ARG A 97 1.82 16.51 -16.31
N THR A 98 2.26 15.75 -17.31
CA THR A 98 2.78 16.30 -18.57
C THR A 98 1.77 16.12 -19.71
N VAL A 99 1.23 17.21 -20.23
CA VAL A 99 0.21 17.22 -21.28
C VAL A 99 0.59 18.24 -22.35
N ASN A 100 0.54 17.85 -23.62
CA ASN A 100 0.90 18.71 -24.76
C ASN A 100 2.28 19.39 -24.60
N GLY A 101 3.25 18.68 -24.01
CA GLY A 101 4.61 19.19 -23.77
C GLY A 101 4.74 20.20 -22.62
N GLN A 102 3.67 20.44 -21.85
CA GLN A 102 3.71 21.25 -20.64
C GLN A 102 3.61 20.34 -19.41
N SER A 103 4.43 20.61 -18.38
CA SER A 103 4.47 19.82 -17.15
C SER A 103 3.98 20.65 -15.98
N TYR A 104 3.08 20.08 -15.19
CA TYR A 104 2.48 20.70 -14.02
C TYR A 104 2.76 19.83 -12.81
N ASP A 105 3.39 20.40 -11.79
CA ASP A 105 3.59 19.73 -10.52
C ASP A 105 2.24 19.41 -9.86
N ILE A 106 2.05 18.14 -9.49
CA ILE A 106 0.88 17.65 -8.77
C ILE A 106 1.28 16.85 -7.52
N HIS A 107 2.58 16.78 -7.20
CA HIS A 107 3.12 15.82 -6.23
C HIS A 107 2.50 16.01 -4.85
N ASN A 108 2.26 17.24 -4.42
CA ASN A 108 1.91 17.53 -3.03
C ASN A 108 0.65 16.79 -2.55
N ASP A 109 -0.28 16.49 -3.46
CA ASP A 109 -1.52 15.78 -3.15
C ASP A 109 -1.86 14.67 -4.17
N ASN A 110 -0.88 14.21 -4.96
CA ASN A 110 -0.99 13.04 -5.83
C ASN A 110 0.38 12.34 -6.01
N PRO A 111 0.41 11.03 -6.29
CA PRO A 111 -0.72 10.12 -6.35
C PRO A 111 -1.21 9.72 -4.96
N ALA A 112 -2.39 9.12 -4.88
CA ALA A 112 -2.88 8.50 -3.66
C ALA A 112 -1.95 7.35 -3.24
N GLU A 113 -1.83 7.15 -1.93
CA GLU A 113 -1.52 5.82 -1.40
C GLU A 113 -2.75 4.93 -1.60
N GLU A 114 -2.57 3.61 -1.69
CA GLU A 114 -3.63 2.71 -2.18
C GLU A 114 -3.89 1.57 -1.20
N LEU A 115 -5.16 1.20 -1.00
CA LEU A 115 -5.55 -0.05 -0.36
C LEU A 115 -5.98 -1.04 -1.45
N ASN A 116 -5.21 -2.11 -1.63
CA ASN A 116 -5.41 -3.10 -2.69
C ASN A 116 -5.90 -4.45 -2.12
N PHE A 117 -6.85 -5.07 -2.82
CA PHE A 117 -7.30 -6.43 -2.51
C PHE A 117 -6.52 -7.44 -3.35
N LEU A 118 -5.61 -8.19 -2.73
CA LEU A 118 -4.72 -9.12 -3.43
C LEU A 118 -5.28 -10.55 -3.56
N GLY A 119 -6.25 -10.91 -2.71
CA GLY A 119 -7.01 -12.16 -2.81
C GLY A 119 -6.47 -13.31 -1.96
N ASP A 120 -6.99 -14.51 -2.20
CA ASP A 120 -6.61 -15.74 -1.47
C ASP A 120 -5.16 -16.12 -1.78
N PRO A 121 -4.25 -16.17 -0.79
CA PRO A 121 -2.85 -16.51 -1.01
C PRO A 121 -2.66 -17.95 -1.50
N SER A 122 -3.65 -18.83 -1.41
CA SER A 122 -3.61 -20.19 -1.95
C SER A 122 -3.79 -20.24 -3.49
N GLN A 123 -4.24 -19.15 -4.10
CA GLN A 123 -4.49 -19.05 -5.54
C GLN A 123 -3.54 -18.02 -6.19
N PRO A 124 -2.98 -18.31 -7.36
CA PRO A 124 -2.24 -17.30 -8.12
C PRO A 124 -3.11 -16.10 -8.49
N ASN A 125 -2.60 -14.90 -8.23
CA ASN A 125 -3.14 -13.65 -8.74
C ASN A 125 -2.10 -12.99 -9.67
N ASP A 126 -2.35 -13.10 -10.98
CA ASP A 126 -1.53 -12.50 -12.05
C ASP A 126 -2.04 -11.11 -12.49
N GLN A 127 -2.97 -10.51 -11.74
CA GLN A 127 -3.50 -9.18 -12.05
C GLN A 127 -2.44 -8.09 -11.86
N TRP A 128 -2.50 -7.08 -12.72
CA TRP A 128 -1.61 -5.92 -12.70
C TRP A 128 -2.31 -4.74 -12.01
N TYR A 129 -1.66 -4.12 -11.04
CA TYR A 129 -2.19 -3.02 -10.23
C TYR A 129 -1.74 -1.62 -10.69
N GLY A 130 -0.98 -1.56 -11.78
CA GLY A 130 -0.81 -0.33 -12.54
C GLY A 130 0.60 0.27 -12.52
N TYR A 131 1.38 0.06 -11.47
CA TYR A 131 2.77 0.53 -11.44
C TYR A 131 3.59 -0.12 -12.58
N PRO A 132 4.50 0.61 -13.26
CA PRO A 132 4.97 1.98 -13.00
C PRO A 132 4.30 3.06 -13.86
N THR A 133 3.15 2.81 -14.47
CA THR A 133 2.53 3.75 -15.43
C THR A 133 1.19 4.30 -14.98
N CYS A 134 0.38 3.50 -14.28
CA CYS A 134 -0.92 3.85 -13.75
C CYS A 134 -0.84 4.06 -12.25
N PHE A 135 -1.41 5.17 -11.78
CA PHE A 135 -1.45 5.57 -10.38
C PHE A 135 -2.82 6.12 -10.03
N SER A 136 -3.20 6.15 -8.77
CA SER A 136 -4.54 6.59 -8.36
C SER A 136 -4.60 8.06 -7.96
N VAL A 137 -5.68 8.75 -8.33
CA VAL A 137 -5.92 10.16 -8.00
C VAL A 137 -6.34 10.31 -6.53
N TRP A 138 -5.71 11.22 -5.80
CA TRP A 138 -6.17 11.72 -4.50
C TRP A 138 -6.76 13.13 -4.58
N GLU A 139 -6.10 14.06 -5.29
CA GLU A 139 -6.60 15.43 -5.46
C GLU A 139 -6.93 15.70 -6.93
N PRO A 140 -8.18 15.47 -7.38
CA PRO A 140 -8.56 15.71 -8.77
C PRO A 140 -8.41 17.16 -9.19
N SER A 141 -8.57 18.12 -8.26
CA SER A 141 -8.65 19.53 -8.62
C SER A 141 -7.32 20.09 -9.15
N VAL A 142 -6.17 19.45 -8.88
CA VAL A 142 -4.88 19.88 -9.41
C VAL A 142 -4.58 19.35 -10.82
N ILE A 143 -5.32 18.33 -11.29
CA ILE A 143 -5.20 17.79 -12.64
C ILE A 143 -6.19 18.54 -13.56
N LYS A 144 -5.67 19.30 -14.53
CA LYS A 144 -6.44 20.30 -15.29
C LYS A 144 -6.90 19.86 -16.67
N ASP A 145 -6.28 18.84 -17.23
CA ASP A 145 -6.55 18.39 -18.60
C ASP A 145 -7.72 17.40 -18.71
N LYS A 146 -8.10 16.76 -17.61
CA LYS A 146 -9.23 15.84 -17.51
C LYS A 146 -9.86 15.90 -16.12
N THR A 147 -11.17 15.76 -16.04
CA THR A 147 -11.88 15.65 -14.76
C THR A 147 -11.77 14.23 -14.22
N PHE A 148 -11.28 14.11 -13.00
CA PHE A 148 -11.18 12.84 -12.28
C PHE A 148 -12.04 12.83 -11.01
N LYS A 149 -12.28 11.63 -10.50
CA LYS A 149 -12.67 11.38 -9.11
C LYS A 149 -11.49 10.76 -8.36
N VAL A 150 -11.55 10.83 -7.03
CA VAL A 150 -10.63 10.09 -6.16
C VAL A 150 -10.69 8.60 -6.49
N GLY A 151 -9.55 7.92 -6.41
CA GLY A 151 -9.42 6.49 -6.69
C GLY A 151 -9.44 6.11 -8.17
N GLN A 152 -9.77 7.03 -9.08
CA GLN A 152 -9.59 6.77 -10.51
C GLN A 152 -8.10 6.75 -10.85
N GLN A 153 -7.71 5.88 -11.77
CA GLN A 153 -6.32 5.75 -12.20
C GLN A 153 -5.99 6.71 -13.36
N PHE A 154 -4.77 7.24 -13.35
CA PHE A 154 -4.23 8.18 -14.33
C PHE A 154 -2.77 7.84 -14.63
N VAL A 155 -2.23 8.44 -15.70
CA VAL A 155 -0.80 8.35 -16.06
C VAL A 155 -0.10 9.70 -15.86
N VAL A 156 1.21 9.73 -15.61
CA VAL A 156 1.93 11.01 -15.48
C VAL A 156 2.04 11.77 -16.80
N ALA A 157 2.12 11.07 -17.93
CA ALA A 157 2.27 11.66 -19.27
C ALA A 157 1.43 10.90 -20.31
N PRO A 158 0.14 11.24 -20.49
CA PRO A 158 -0.72 10.55 -21.44
C PRO A 158 -0.26 10.78 -22.88
N ASN A 159 -0.36 9.73 -23.69
CA ASN A 159 -0.10 9.79 -25.13
C ASN A 159 -1.16 8.99 -25.90
N SER A 160 -1.02 8.91 -27.23
CA SER A 160 -2.02 8.28 -28.10
C SER A 160 -2.09 6.75 -27.96
N THR A 161 -1.08 6.08 -27.41
CA THR A 161 -1.03 4.62 -27.25
C THR A 161 -1.22 4.15 -25.81
N PHE A 162 -0.97 5.02 -24.83
CA PHE A 162 -1.17 4.75 -23.41
C PHE A 162 -1.61 6.01 -22.67
N ASN A 163 -2.80 5.98 -22.09
CA ASN A 163 -3.43 7.11 -21.41
C ASN A 163 -4.28 6.64 -20.21
N ASP A 164 -5.00 7.56 -19.58
CA ASP A 164 -5.79 7.28 -18.38
C ASP A 164 -6.89 6.22 -18.60
N ASP A 165 -7.50 6.19 -19.79
CA ASP A 165 -8.51 5.16 -20.12
C ASP A 165 -7.86 3.79 -20.27
N THR A 166 -6.59 3.75 -20.72
CA THR A 166 -5.80 2.51 -20.80
C THR A 166 -5.57 1.94 -19.41
N CYS A 167 -5.29 2.78 -18.41
CA CYS A 167 -5.20 2.35 -17.02
C CYS A 167 -6.50 1.74 -16.52
N THR A 168 -7.61 2.45 -16.74
CA THR A 168 -8.95 1.99 -16.35
C THR A 168 -9.31 0.62 -16.95
N GLN A 169 -8.82 0.32 -18.15
CA GLN A 169 -9.12 -0.94 -18.85
C GLN A 169 -8.20 -2.11 -18.48
N ARG A 170 -6.97 -1.83 -18.04
CA ARG A 170 -5.91 -2.85 -17.94
C ARG A 170 -5.41 -3.10 -16.53
N SER A 171 -5.61 -2.15 -15.63
CA SER A 171 -5.10 -2.18 -14.26
C SER A 171 -6.23 -2.41 -13.27
N VAL A 172 -5.92 -3.11 -12.18
CA VAL A 172 -6.81 -3.21 -11.02
C VAL A 172 -6.73 -1.90 -10.24
N ALA A 173 -7.87 -1.24 -10.08
CA ALA A 173 -7.99 -0.03 -9.29
C ALA A 173 -8.00 -0.34 -7.78
N PRO A 174 -7.56 0.59 -6.93
CA PRO A 174 -7.57 0.39 -5.48
C PRO A 174 -9.00 0.34 -4.93
N ARG A 175 -9.16 -0.34 -3.79
CA ARG A 175 -10.43 -0.38 -3.05
C ARG A 175 -10.65 0.85 -2.18
N LEU A 176 -9.59 1.54 -1.80
CA LEU A 176 -9.64 2.83 -1.14
C LEU A 176 -8.36 3.62 -1.45
N SER A 177 -8.48 4.94 -1.51
CA SER A 177 -7.33 5.84 -1.60
C SER A 177 -7.04 6.47 -0.24
N ILE A 178 -5.76 6.66 0.05
CA ILE A 178 -5.26 7.34 1.25
C ILE A 178 -4.44 8.56 0.79
N GLN A 179 -4.45 9.62 1.60
CA GLN A 179 -3.71 10.86 1.33
C GLN A 179 -2.28 10.57 0.85
N ALA A 180 -1.91 11.18 -0.28
CA ALA A 180 -0.59 11.12 -0.88
C ALA A 180 0.53 11.33 0.15
N HIS A 181 1.60 10.53 0.06
CA HIS A 181 2.79 10.58 0.91
C HIS A 181 2.58 10.20 2.38
N SER A 182 1.46 9.57 2.73
CA SER A 182 1.24 9.11 4.10
C SER A 182 2.14 7.92 4.48
N ALA A 183 2.72 7.24 3.49
CA ALA A 183 3.71 6.16 3.64
C ALA A 183 3.24 5.00 4.54
N PRO A 184 2.23 4.21 4.11
CA PRO A 184 1.72 3.10 4.91
C PRO A 184 2.72 1.93 4.99
N ILE A 185 3.11 1.47 6.19
CA ILE A 185 4.15 0.41 6.31
C ILE A 185 3.82 -0.74 7.26
N GLY A 186 2.64 -0.72 7.86
CA GLY A 186 2.14 -1.80 8.71
C GLY A 186 0.63 -1.80 8.69
N ALA A 187 0.04 -3.00 8.73
CA ALA A 187 -1.40 -3.17 8.76
C ALA A 187 -1.79 -4.39 9.61
N VAL A 188 -2.91 -4.30 10.33
CA VAL A 188 -3.48 -5.42 11.08
C VAL A 188 -4.99 -5.25 11.24
N PHE A 189 -5.74 -6.34 11.06
CA PHE A 189 -7.17 -6.36 11.36
C PHE A 189 -7.42 -6.57 12.86
N ASP A 190 -8.53 -6.03 13.37
CA ASP A 190 -9.09 -6.46 14.65
C ASP A 190 -9.64 -7.90 14.58
N SER A 191 -10.00 -8.47 15.72
CA SER A 191 -10.50 -9.85 15.81
C SER A 191 -11.81 -10.08 15.06
N ALA A 192 -12.58 -9.03 14.82
CA ALA A 192 -13.86 -9.09 14.09
C ALA A 192 -13.69 -8.83 12.59
N PHE A 193 -12.48 -8.47 12.13
CA PHE A 193 -12.19 -8.03 10.77
C PHE A 193 -13.07 -6.86 10.31
N GLN A 194 -13.54 -6.04 11.26
CA GLN A 194 -14.35 -4.86 11.02
C GLN A 194 -13.51 -3.59 10.91
N ASN A 195 -12.25 -3.66 11.32
CA ASN A 195 -11.34 -2.53 11.30
C ASN A 195 -9.95 -2.97 10.86
N LEU A 196 -9.43 -2.33 9.82
CA LEU A 196 -8.03 -2.44 9.43
C LEU A 196 -7.27 -1.25 10.01
N TYR A 197 -6.36 -1.51 10.94
CA TYR A 197 -5.45 -0.51 11.47
C TYR A 197 -4.22 -0.43 10.59
N VAL A 198 -3.83 0.79 10.19
CA VAL A 198 -2.71 1.05 9.29
C VAL A 198 -1.78 2.07 9.93
N THR A 199 -0.48 1.79 9.90
CA THR A 199 0.56 2.74 10.30
C THR A 199 0.97 3.58 9.11
N LEU A 200 0.77 4.89 9.21
CA LEU A 200 1.15 5.90 8.21
C LEU A 200 2.45 6.57 8.67
N HIS A 201 3.57 6.11 8.14
CA HIS A 201 4.93 6.39 8.61
C HIS A 201 5.34 7.86 8.54
N GLY A 202 4.72 8.62 7.64
CA GLY A 202 4.94 10.04 7.49
C GLY A 202 5.69 10.43 6.21
N SER A 203 5.24 11.52 5.62
CA SER A 203 5.77 12.06 4.37
C SER A 203 7.17 12.64 4.52
N TRP A 204 8.00 12.42 3.51
CA TRP A 204 9.18 13.26 3.24
C TRP A 204 8.96 14.18 2.04
N ASN A 205 8.11 13.78 1.09
CA ASN A 205 7.88 14.47 -0.19
C ASN A 205 6.56 15.26 -0.23
N ARG A 206 6.28 16.03 0.82
CA ARG A 206 5.05 16.83 0.92
C ARG A 206 5.22 18.03 1.85
N SER A 207 4.62 19.16 1.51
CA SER A 207 4.53 20.35 2.38
C SER A 207 3.10 20.93 2.42
N PRO A 208 2.46 21.04 3.60
CA PRO A 208 2.93 20.56 4.91
C PRO A 208 3.01 19.03 4.97
N ALA A 209 3.71 18.48 5.95
CA ALA A 209 3.81 17.02 6.11
C ALA A 209 2.45 16.35 6.46
N THR A 210 2.31 15.06 6.14
CA THR A 210 1.18 14.19 6.48
C THR A 210 1.68 12.82 6.97
N GLY A 211 0.77 11.94 7.42
CA GLY A 211 1.11 10.67 8.08
C GLY A 211 1.47 10.88 9.55
N PHE A 212 2.55 10.25 10.03
CA PHE A 212 2.99 10.27 11.44
C PHE A 212 1.87 9.85 12.40
N LYS A 213 1.11 8.82 12.00
CA LYS A 213 -0.13 8.42 12.65
C LYS A 213 -0.52 6.95 12.43
N VAL A 214 -1.36 6.44 13.31
CA VAL A 214 -2.13 5.22 13.10
C VAL A 214 -3.53 5.62 12.69
N SER A 215 -4.02 5.02 11.62
CA SER A 215 -5.37 5.23 11.10
C SER A 215 -6.14 3.92 11.07
N VAL A 216 -7.47 4.00 11.11
CA VAL A 216 -8.37 2.86 11.00
C VAL A 216 -9.27 3.02 9.78
N VAL A 217 -9.30 1.98 8.95
CA VAL A 217 -10.24 1.83 7.83
C VAL A 217 -11.36 0.89 8.30
N PRO A 218 -12.62 1.34 8.37
CA PRO A 218 -13.74 0.46 8.67
C PRO A 218 -14.01 -0.50 7.50
N PHE A 219 -14.24 -1.77 7.83
CA PHE A 219 -14.56 -2.86 6.93
C PHE A 219 -15.92 -3.47 7.26
N THR A 220 -16.55 -4.07 6.26
CA THR A 220 -17.78 -4.85 6.42
C THR A 220 -17.67 -6.16 5.66
N GLN A 221 -18.37 -7.18 6.13
CA GLN A 221 -18.62 -8.39 5.36
C GLN A 221 -19.81 -8.15 4.42
N LEU A 222 -19.65 -8.51 3.15
CA LEU A 222 -20.68 -8.45 2.13
C LEU A 222 -21.59 -9.69 2.18
N ALA A 223 -22.74 -9.63 1.51
CA ALA A 223 -23.72 -10.71 1.52
C ALA A 223 -23.18 -12.07 1.02
N TYR A 224 -22.18 -12.05 0.13
CA TYR A 224 -21.51 -13.25 -0.38
C TYR A 224 -20.30 -13.69 0.47
N GLY A 225 -20.07 -13.05 1.62
CA GLY A 225 -19.04 -13.42 2.59
C GLY A 225 -17.69 -12.71 2.44
N GLY A 226 -17.43 -12.00 1.33
CA GLY A 226 -16.20 -11.20 1.14
C GLY A 226 -16.13 -9.98 2.05
N TYR A 227 -14.93 -9.50 2.36
CA TYR A 227 -14.74 -8.25 3.10
C TYR A 227 -14.47 -7.08 2.13
N GLU A 228 -14.94 -5.88 2.47
CA GLU A 228 -14.63 -4.64 1.75
C GLU A 228 -14.58 -3.46 2.72
N PRO A 229 -13.86 -2.37 2.37
CA PRO A 229 -14.01 -1.09 3.05
C PRO A 229 -15.48 -0.64 3.05
N VAL A 230 -15.94 -0.06 4.16
CA VAL A 230 -17.30 0.50 4.25
C VAL A 230 -17.47 1.70 3.31
N ALA A 231 -16.39 2.48 3.14
CA ALA A 231 -16.41 3.66 2.30
C ALA A 231 -16.34 3.31 0.81
N ALA A 232 -16.97 4.13 -0.03
CA ALA A 232 -16.83 4.03 -1.47
C ALA A 232 -15.38 4.30 -1.93
N THR A 233 -15.02 3.75 -3.08
CA THR A 233 -13.68 3.86 -3.66
C THR A 233 -13.27 5.31 -3.97
N ASP A 234 -14.23 6.23 -4.14
CA ASP A 234 -14.01 7.66 -4.39
C ASP A 234 -14.06 8.54 -3.12
N SER A 235 -13.99 7.92 -1.93
CA SER A 235 -14.02 8.62 -0.65
C SER A 235 -12.65 9.18 -0.22
N LYS A 236 -12.63 10.42 0.27
CA LYS A 236 -11.48 11.00 1.00
C LYS A 236 -11.54 10.80 2.52
N THR A 237 -12.65 10.28 3.01
CA THR A 237 -12.94 10.15 4.45
C THR A 237 -13.25 8.70 4.80
N GLY A 238 -12.65 7.75 4.09
CA GLY A 238 -12.86 6.32 4.31
C GLY A 238 -12.07 5.74 5.48
N TYR A 239 -11.29 6.56 6.18
CA TYR A 239 -10.49 6.19 7.34
C TYR A 239 -10.46 7.33 8.35
N THR A 240 -10.10 7.01 9.58
CA THR A 240 -9.97 7.99 10.68
C THR A 240 -8.69 7.77 11.47
N ASP A 241 -8.13 8.85 12.03
CA ASP A 241 -6.89 8.79 12.81
C ASP A 241 -7.19 8.39 14.26
N VAL A 242 -6.38 7.51 14.83
CA VAL A 242 -6.57 7.00 16.21
C VAL A 242 -5.39 7.31 17.14
N PHE A 243 -4.19 7.53 16.59
CA PHE A 243 -3.01 7.93 17.36
C PHE A 243 -2.05 8.70 16.45
N TRP A 244 -1.67 9.94 16.80
CA TRP A 244 -0.88 10.81 15.91
C TRP A 244 -0.01 11.80 16.68
N SER A 245 1.05 12.27 16.03
CA SER A 245 1.91 13.34 16.55
C SER A 245 1.16 14.68 16.58
N THR A 246 1.39 15.51 17.60
CA THR A 246 0.89 16.89 17.57
C THR A 246 1.57 17.69 16.47
N ASN A 247 0.83 18.56 15.78
CA ASN A 247 1.37 19.47 14.76
C ASN A 247 2.04 18.75 13.57
N VAL A 248 1.37 17.71 13.04
CA VAL A 248 1.84 16.84 11.93
C VAL A 248 2.47 17.60 10.77
N GLY A 249 1.94 18.76 10.40
CA GLY A 249 2.45 19.55 9.28
C GLY A 249 3.92 20.01 9.40
N SER A 250 4.49 19.99 10.62
CA SER A 250 5.89 20.31 10.91
C SER A 250 6.76 19.08 11.22
N CYS A 251 6.20 17.87 11.12
CA CYS A 251 6.93 16.64 11.36
C CYS A 251 7.97 16.37 10.27
N THR A 252 9.08 15.77 10.69
CA THR A 252 10.11 15.23 9.81
C THR A 252 10.40 13.77 10.19
N GLY A 253 11.28 13.13 9.42
CA GLY A 253 11.78 11.79 9.70
C GLY A 253 12.41 11.59 11.10
N SER A 254 12.71 12.67 11.81
CA SER A 254 13.47 12.67 13.07
C SER A 254 12.82 13.42 14.23
N THR A 255 11.73 14.16 14.01
CA THR A 255 11.14 15.05 15.04
C THR A 255 9.80 14.57 15.59
N CYS A 256 9.24 13.51 15.02
CA CYS A 256 7.92 12.99 15.38
C CYS A 256 7.93 11.47 15.53
N PHE A 257 6.87 10.95 16.15
CA PHE A 257 6.54 9.53 16.13
C PHE A 257 6.37 9.04 14.69
N ARG A 258 7.06 7.96 14.31
CA ARG A 258 7.04 7.39 12.95
C ARG A 258 6.56 5.94 12.98
N PRO A 259 5.24 5.71 12.93
CA PRO A 259 4.66 4.41 13.17
C PRO A 259 5.10 3.39 12.12
N SER A 260 5.60 2.25 12.56
CA SER A 260 6.05 1.15 11.71
C SER A 260 5.29 -0.15 11.94
N GLY A 261 5.90 -1.15 12.57
CA GLY A 261 5.25 -2.42 12.87
C GLY A 261 4.03 -2.24 13.77
N ILE A 262 2.95 -2.97 13.49
CA ILE A 262 1.69 -2.91 14.24
C ILE A 262 1.15 -4.32 14.48
N VAL A 263 0.70 -4.60 15.70
CA VAL A 263 0.18 -5.93 16.06
C VAL A 263 -0.76 -5.88 17.26
N PHE A 264 -1.81 -6.68 17.23
CA PHE A 264 -2.61 -6.93 18.43
C PHE A 264 -1.95 -7.98 19.32
N ASP A 265 -2.14 -7.85 20.64
CA ASP A 265 -1.84 -8.94 21.54
C ASP A 265 -2.77 -10.15 21.28
N LYS A 266 -2.43 -11.32 21.84
CA LYS A 266 -3.21 -12.55 21.62
C LYS A 266 -4.69 -12.41 22.02
N GLY A 267 -4.99 -11.55 22.99
CA GLY A 267 -6.35 -11.29 23.44
C GLY A 267 -7.11 -10.24 22.63
N PHE A 268 -6.48 -9.60 21.63
CA PHE A 268 -7.03 -8.47 20.87
C PHE A 268 -7.53 -7.32 21.77
N SER A 269 -6.87 -7.14 22.91
CA SER A 269 -7.19 -6.13 23.93
C SER A 269 -6.26 -4.93 23.89
N ARG A 270 -5.05 -5.12 23.32
CA ARG A 270 -3.98 -4.13 23.27
C ARG A 270 -3.37 -4.12 21.88
N LEU A 271 -3.22 -2.93 21.32
CA LEU A 271 -2.56 -2.72 20.03
C LEU A 271 -1.16 -2.17 20.26
N PHE A 272 -0.14 -2.87 19.81
CA PHE A 272 1.25 -2.45 19.89
C PHE A 272 1.68 -1.81 18.58
N VAL A 273 2.35 -0.67 18.66
CA VAL A 273 2.82 0.11 17.50
C VAL A 273 4.26 0.51 17.73
N ALA A 274 5.17 0.09 16.85
CA ALA A 274 6.57 0.48 16.88
C ALA A 274 6.77 1.86 16.22
N SER A 275 7.83 2.56 16.62
CA SER A 275 8.33 3.78 15.99
C SER A 275 9.80 3.61 15.68
N ASP A 276 10.19 3.75 14.43
CA ASP A 276 11.57 3.62 13.93
C ASP A 276 12.10 4.96 13.39
N ASN A 277 11.78 6.07 14.08
CA ASN A 277 12.34 7.36 13.71
C ASN A 277 13.88 7.32 13.77
N THR A 278 14.55 8.27 13.10
CA THR A 278 16.01 8.18 12.94
C THR A 278 16.81 8.51 14.22
N VAL A 279 16.14 8.91 15.30
CA VAL A 279 16.76 9.37 16.56
C VAL A 279 16.53 8.38 17.71
N GLU A 280 15.42 7.63 17.70
CA GLU A 280 15.03 6.69 18.75
C GLU A 280 14.17 5.54 18.20
N GLY A 281 14.10 4.45 18.99
CA GLY A 281 13.23 3.30 18.72
C GLY A 281 12.27 3.09 19.86
N GLU A 282 10.97 3.31 19.61
CA GLU A 282 9.93 3.24 20.64
C GLU A 282 8.91 2.13 20.35
N LEU A 283 8.22 1.68 21.39
CA LEU A 283 7.09 0.77 21.29
C LEU A 283 5.93 1.32 22.14
N PHE A 284 4.84 1.66 21.47
CA PHE A 284 3.62 2.16 22.09
C PHE A 284 2.62 1.03 22.29
N MET A 285 1.83 1.12 23.36
CA MET A 285 0.69 0.25 23.64
C MET A 285 -0.57 1.10 23.71
N LEU A 286 -1.51 0.85 22.80
CA LEU A 286 -2.79 1.52 22.70
C LEU A 286 -3.86 0.61 23.30
N ILE A 287 -4.70 1.16 24.17
CA ILE A 287 -5.78 0.45 24.86
C ILE A 287 -7.08 1.20 24.61
N LYS A 288 -8.14 0.48 24.24
CA LYS A 288 -9.48 1.06 24.15
C LYS A 288 -10.05 1.23 25.56
N THR A 289 -10.29 2.47 25.97
CA THR A 289 -10.94 2.82 27.24
C THR A 289 -12.45 2.84 27.12
#